data_AF-A0A5C7X1E8-F1
#
_entry.id   AF-A0A5C7X1E8-F1
#
_cell.length_a   1.000
_cell.length_b   1.000
_cell.length_c   1.000
_cell.angle_alpha   90.00
_cell.angle_beta   90.00
_cell.angle_gamma   90.00
#
_symmetry.space_group_name_H-M   'P 1'
#
loop_
_entity.id
_entity.type
_entity.pdbx_description
1 polymer ?
#
loop_
_entity_poly.entity_id
_entity_poly.type
_entity_poly.pdbx_seq_one_letter_code
_entity_poly.pdbx_strand_id
1 'polypeptide(L)' 'YEQRALVKGTALAPDAVVLSPDEAAELSDRVYQVRCAAEDVATAVREGADTAELHELCDALMAAAKAADGWR' A
#
# COMPACT_ATOMS: atom_id res chain seq x y z
N TYR A 1 4.12 24.44 -13.59
CA TYR A 1 5.29 24.28 -14.49
C TYR A 1 6.59 24.70 -13.77
N GLU A 2 6.74 24.35 -12.47
CA GLU A 2 7.93 24.77 -11.68
C GLU A 2 8.65 23.61 -10.96
N GLN A 3 8.05 22.42 -10.90
CA GLN A 3 8.64 21.27 -10.21
C GLN A 3 9.73 20.52 -11.00
N ARG A 4 10.05 20.92 -12.23
CA ARG A 4 11.13 20.30 -13.03
C ARG A 4 12.51 20.94 -12.80
N ALA A 5 12.62 21.99 -12.00
CA ALA A 5 13.88 22.72 -11.81
C ALA A 5 14.81 22.12 -10.73
N LEU A 6 14.34 21.20 -9.89
CA LEU A 6 15.12 20.65 -8.77
C LEU A 6 15.81 19.29 -9.06
N VAL A 7 15.59 18.70 -10.25
CA VAL A 7 16.29 17.48 -10.69
C VAL A 7 17.44 17.83 -11.64
N LYS A 8 18.20 18.90 -11.33
CA LYS A 8 19.49 19.18 -11.97
C LYS A 8 20.59 18.96 -10.96
N GLY A 9 21.12 17.74 -10.89
CA GLY A 9 22.36 17.44 -10.15
C GLY A 9 22.37 16.17 -9.30
N THR A 10 21.24 15.50 -9.08
CA THR A 10 21.24 14.17 -8.45
C THR A 10 21.34 13.11 -9.53
N ALA A 11 22.42 12.34 -9.53
CA ALA A 11 22.49 11.11 -10.32
C ALA A 11 21.48 10.13 -9.71
N LEU A 12 20.26 10.08 -10.26
CA LEU A 12 19.30 9.03 -9.91
C LEU A 12 19.87 7.68 -10.36
N ALA A 13 19.63 6.64 -9.54
CA ALA A 13 19.90 5.28 -9.96
C ALA A 13 19.07 4.95 -11.22
N PRO A 14 19.59 4.14 -12.16
CA PRO A 14 18.88 3.79 -13.40
C PRO A 14 17.52 3.11 -13.17
N ASP A 15 17.32 2.53 -12.00
CA ASP A 15 16.12 1.81 -11.56
C ASP A 15 15.26 2.61 -10.55
N ALA A 16 15.61 3.89 -10.31
CA ALA A 16 14.84 4.74 -9.42
C ALA A 16 13.46 5.07 -10.00
N VAL A 17 12.44 5.03 -9.14
CA VAL A 17 11.10 5.54 -9.44
C VAL A 17 10.97 6.95 -8.87
N VAL A 18 10.46 7.88 -9.69
CA VAL A 18 10.13 9.25 -9.25
C VAL A 18 8.63 9.36 -9.13
N LEU A 19 8.15 9.65 -7.93
CA LEU A 19 6.76 9.93 -7.63
C LEU A 19 6.63 11.42 -7.24
N SER A 20 5.52 12.03 -7.62
CA SER A 20 5.09 13.28 -7.00
C SER A 20 4.76 13.06 -5.51
N PRO A 21 4.73 14.13 -4.70
CA PRO A 21 4.33 14.02 -3.30
C PRO A 21 2.93 13.38 -3.14
N ASP A 22 1.99 13.70 -4.02
CA ASP A 22 0.62 13.16 -3.96
C ASP A 22 0.61 11.67 -4.30
N GLU A 23 1.32 11.24 -5.35
CA GLU A 23 1.45 9.81 -5.70
C GLU A 23 2.14 9.00 -4.58
N ALA A 24 3.14 9.59 -3.91
CA ALA A 24 3.81 8.96 -2.78
C ALA A 24 2.88 8.83 -1.55
N ALA A 25 2.05 9.86 -1.28
CA ALA A 25 1.06 9.82 -0.21
C ALA A 25 -0.01 8.76 -0.48
N GLU A 26 -0.57 8.73 -1.70
CA GLU A 26 -1.55 7.73 -2.11
C GLU A 26 -1.00 6.29 -2.05
N LEU A 27 0.25 6.09 -2.46
CA LEU A 27 0.92 4.79 -2.32
C LEU A 27 1.06 4.40 -0.84
N SER A 28 1.52 5.33 0.01
CA SER A 28 1.66 5.11 1.44
C SER A 28 0.32 4.75 2.10
N ASP A 29 -0.75 5.45 1.76
CA ASP A 29 -2.09 5.19 2.29
C ASP A 29 -2.58 3.80 1.89
N ARG A 30 -2.39 3.38 0.64
CA ARG A 30 -2.77 2.04 0.19
C ARG A 30 -1.97 0.94 0.88
N VAL A 31 -0.66 1.13 1.08
CA VAL A 31 0.18 0.19 1.84
C VAL A 31 -0.26 0.12 3.30
N TYR A 32 -0.66 1.25 3.90
CA TYR A 32 -1.20 1.30 5.24
C TYR A 32 -2.49 0.46 5.35
N GLN A 33 -3.41 0.56 4.38
CA GLN A 33 -4.63 -0.25 4.36
C GLN A 33 -4.34 -1.76 4.30
N VAL A 34 -3.35 -2.17 3.50
CA VAL A 34 -2.92 -3.58 3.45
C VAL A 34 -2.45 -4.06 4.82
N ARG A 35 -1.63 -3.25 5.51
CA ARG A 35 -1.15 -3.59 6.85
C ARG A 35 -2.30 -3.75 7.83
N CYS A 36 -3.24 -2.80 7.88
CA CYS A 36 -4.38 -2.87 8.78
C CYS A 36 -5.24 -4.11 8.53
N ALA A 37 -5.57 -4.40 7.27
CA ALA A 37 -6.33 -5.62 6.95
C ALA A 37 -5.60 -6.91 7.37
N ALA A 38 -4.26 -6.94 7.27
CA ALA A 38 -3.46 -8.05 7.76
C ALA A 38 -3.43 -8.15 9.30
N GLU A 39 -3.37 -7.01 10.00
CA GLU A 39 -3.45 -6.92 11.45
C GLU A 39 -4.82 -7.40 11.98
N ASP A 40 -5.90 -7.11 11.25
CA ASP A 40 -7.25 -7.59 11.56
C ASP A 40 -7.32 -9.12 11.46
N VAL A 41 -6.82 -9.70 10.35
CA VAL A 41 -6.71 -11.17 10.20
C VAL A 41 -5.92 -11.79 11.35
N ALA A 42 -4.76 -11.21 11.70
CA ALA A 42 -3.93 -11.72 12.80
C ALA A 42 -4.65 -11.66 14.16
N THR A 43 -5.45 -10.62 14.39
CA THR A 43 -6.25 -10.47 15.61
C THR A 43 -7.38 -11.49 15.64
N ALA A 44 -8.13 -11.63 14.54
CA ALA A 44 -9.21 -12.62 14.43
C ALA A 44 -8.72 -14.06 14.66
N VAL A 45 -7.56 -14.42 14.09
CA VAL A 45 -6.92 -15.73 14.35
C VAL A 45 -6.57 -15.91 15.83
N ARG A 46 -6.00 -14.88 16.48
CA ARG A 46 -5.66 -14.92 17.91
C ARG A 46 -6.89 -15.07 18.80
N GLU A 47 -8.00 -14.47 18.40
CA GLU A 47 -9.25 -14.48 19.16
C GLU A 47 -10.12 -15.70 18.88
N GLY A 48 -9.73 -16.54 17.92
CA GLY A 48 -10.48 -17.75 17.56
C GLY A 48 -11.76 -17.44 16.80
N ALA A 49 -11.74 -16.39 15.97
CA ALA A 49 -12.81 -16.04 15.04
C ALA A 49 -13.24 -17.24 14.20
N ASP A 50 -14.51 -17.27 13.82
CA ASP A 50 -15.03 -18.36 13.01
C ASP A 50 -14.51 -18.32 11.57
N THR A 51 -14.74 -19.41 10.84
CA THR A 51 -14.25 -19.55 9.47
C THR A 51 -14.88 -18.53 8.51
N ALA A 52 -16.12 -18.10 8.73
CA ALA A 52 -16.76 -17.12 7.87
C ALA A 52 -16.12 -15.74 8.03
N GLU A 53 -15.91 -15.30 9.27
CA GLU A 53 -15.23 -14.04 9.59
C GLU A 53 -13.80 -14.02 9.04
N LEU A 54 -13.05 -15.12 9.19
CA LEU A 54 -11.70 -15.22 8.63
C LEU A 54 -11.69 -15.12 7.10
N HIS A 55 -12.69 -15.70 6.42
CA HIS A 55 -12.82 -15.56 4.97
C HIS A 55 -13.09 -14.11 4.55
N GLU A 56 -13.99 -13.42 5.24
CA GLU A 56 -14.30 -12.01 4.96
C GLU A 56 -13.07 -11.10 5.14
N LEU A 57 -12.30 -11.31 6.21
CA LEU A 57 -11.08 -10.56 6.47
C LEU A 57 -9.98 -10.86 5.44
N CYS A 58 -9.87 -12.11 4.99
CA CYS A 58 -8.95 -12.47 3.90
C CYS A 58 -9.36 -11.80 2.58
N ASP A 59 -10.65 -11.75 2.26
CA ASP A 59 -11.14 -11.06 1.06
C ASP A 59 -10.86 -9.55 1.12
N ALA A 60 -11.06 -8.93 2.30
CA ALA A 60 -10.73 -7.52 2.52
C ALA A 60 -9.23 -7.24 2.35
N LEU A 61 -8.36 -8.10 2.91
CA LEU A 61 -6.92 -8.01 2.73
C LEU A 61 -6.52 -8.13 1.25
N MET A 62 -7.10 -9.09 0.53
CA MET A 62 -6.82 -9.28 -0.90
C MET A 62 -7.32 -8.10 -1.74
N ALA A 63 -8.43 -7.47 -1.36
CA ALA A 63 -8.92 -6.25 -2.01
C ALA A 63 -7.96 -5.07 -1.78
N ALA A 64 -7.49 -4.88 -0.53
CA ALA A 64 -6.51 -3.84 -0.21
C ALA A 64 -5.18 -4.05 -0.97
N ALA A 65 -4.70 -5.30 -1.06
CA ALA A 65 -3.48 -5.63 -1.79
C ALA A 65 -3.61 -5.29 -3.29
N LYS A 66 -4.72 -5.68 -3.93
CA LYS A 66 -4.99 -5.33 -5.33
C LYS A 66 -5.07 -3.83 -5.56
N ALA A 67 -5.66 -3.09 -4.62
CA ALA A 67 -5.72 -1.64 -4.70
C ALA A 67 -4.31 -1.03 -4.62
N ALA A 68 -3.45 -1.56 -3.75
CA ALA A 68 -2.06 -1.14 -3.61
C ALA A 68 -1.21 -1.48 -4.84
N ASP A 69 -1.45 -2.60 -5.53
CA ASP A 69 -0.69 -3.04 -6.71
C ASP A 69 -0.84 -2.12 -7.93
N GLY A 70 -1.96 -1.39 -8.06
CA GLY A 70 -2.27 -0.53 -9.20
C GLY A 70 -1.48 0.79 -9.27
N TRP A 71 -0.34 0.90 -8.59
CA TRP A 71 0.50 2.11 -8.55
C TRP A 71 1.45 2.26 -9.75
N ARG A 72 1.45 1.28 -10.67
CA ARG A 72 2.29 1.25 -11.88
C ARG A 72 1.45 1.39 -13.14
#